data_AF-A0A5B9QQ89-F1
#
_entry.id   AF-A0A5B9QQ89-F1
#
_cell.length_a   1.000
_cell.length_b   1.000
_cell.length_c   1.000
_cell.angle_alpha   90.00
_cell.angle_beta   90.00
_cell.angle_gamma   90.00
#
_symmetry.space_group_name_H-M   'P 1'
#
loop_
_entity.id
_entity.type
_entity.pdbx_description
1 polymer ?
#
loop_
_entity_poly.entity_id
_entity_poly.type
_entity_poly.pdbx_seq_one_letter_code
_entity_poly.pdbx_strand_id
1 'polypeptide(L)'
;MPQSEATLEFTVDQFDDVREGHVTLDWTAVDAATVYSVTDERNVEVFRGTTPQAFVSGLPDGQHVFTVAAMDGQGQVLVQSPTPAVVTVKHWSLGMALSLFVCGFVVLLAVVGVLVLGTRNARSRSDASE
;
A
#
# COMPACT_ATOMS: atom_id res chain seq x y z
N MET A 1 10.46 17.48 -39.84
CA MET A 1 10.68 16.67 -38.63
C MET A 1 9.35 16.66 -37.90
N PRO A 2 8.70 15.51 -37.66
CA PRO A 2 7.39 15.50 -37.03
C PRO A 2 7.56 15.92 -35.56
N GLN A 3 6.76 16.89 -35.14
CA GLN A 3 6.69 17.33 -33.75
C GLN A 3 6.14 16.16 -32.94
N SER A 4 6.92 15.67 -31.96
CA SER A 4 6.34 14.86 -30.89
C SER A 4 5.36 15.76 -30.17
N GLU A 5 4.06 15.55 -30.42
CA GLU A 5 3.01 15.97 -29.51
C GLU A 5 3.42 15.46 -28.13
N ALA A 6 3.85 16.36 -27.24
CA ALA A 6 4.27 16.00 -25.90
C ALA A 6 3.03 15.55 -25.12
N THR A 7 2.66 14.29 -25.29
CA THR A 7 1.53 13.68 -24.61
C THR A 7 1.92 13.41 -23.16
N LEU A 8 1.19 14.04 -22.24
CA LEU A 8 1.30 13.74 -20.82
C LEU A 8 0.71 12.36 -20.57
N GLU A 9 1.58 11.38 -20.29
CA GLU A 9 1.19 9.98 -20.08
C GLU A 9 1.97 9.39 -18.91
N PHE A 10 1.28 8.61 -18.07
CA PHE A 10 1.94 7.87 -17.01
C PHE A 10 2.86 6.81 -17.60
N THR A 11 4.06 6.65 -17.02
CA THR A 11 4.99 5.57 -17.41
C THR A 11 4.41 4.20 -17.07
N VAL A 12 3.67 4.13 -15.97
CA VAL A 12 2.91 2.96 -15.55
C VAL A 12 1.52 3.42 -15.15
N ASP A 13 0.51 2.87 -15.79
CA ASP A 13 -0.91 3.19 -15.61
C ASP A 13 -1.64 2.16 -14.74
N GLN A 14 -1.04 1.01 -14.46
CA GLN A 14 -1.61 -0.01 -13.60
C GLN A 14 -0.61 -0.54 -12.57
N PHE A 15 -0.96 -0.41 -11.29
CA PHE A 15 -0.20 -0.95 -10.17
C PHE A 15 -1.06 -1.97 -9.43
N ASP A 16 -0.85 -3.24 -9.79
CA ASP A 16 -1.51 -4.35 -9.13
C ASP A 16 -0.71 -4.77 -7.90
N ASP A 17 -1.36 -4.81 -6.74
CA ASP A 17 -0.79 -5.32 -5.48
C ASP A 17 0.27 -4.42 -4.83
N VAL A 18 -0.08 -3.14 -4.63
CA VAL A 18 0.72 -2.21 -3.81
C VAL A 18 0.53 -2.55 -2.34
N ARG A 19 1.45 -3.33 -1.79
CA ARG A 19 1.34 -3.88 -0.42
C ARG A 19 1.80 -2.90 0.65
N GLU A 20 2.68 -1.97 0.29
CA GLU A 20 3.25 -1.02 1.23
C GLU A 20 2.34 0.21 1.47
N GLY A 21 1.20 0.31 0.77
CA GLY A 21 0.30 1.46 0.87
C GLY A 21 0.92 2.77 0.34
N HIS A 22 1.98 2.67 -0.47
CA HIS A 22 2.59 3.79 -1.16
C HIS A 22 2.98 3.42 -2.58
N VAL A 23 2.97 4.40 -3.47
CA VAL A 23 3.27 4.23 -4.89
C VAL A 23 4.01 5.47 -5.39
N THR A 24 4.95 5.24 -6.30
CA THR A 24 5.58 6.31 -7.07
C THR A 24 4.90 6.34 -8.44
N LEU A 25 4.32 7.49 -8.77
CA LEU A 25 3.74 7.76 -10.08
C LEU A 25 4.76 8.57 -10.87
N ASP A 26 5.16 8.04 -12.03
CA ASP A 26 6.06 8.69 -12.97
C ASP A 26 5.30 8.96 -14.27
N TRP A 27 5.57 10.08 -14.92
CA TRP A 27 4.96 10.44 -16.19
C TRP A 27 5.93 11.17 -17.12
N THR A 28 5.56 11.30 -18.39
CA THR A 28 6.35 12.03 -19.37
C THR A 28 6.28 13.54 -19.11
N ALA A 29 7.44 14.19 -18.99
CA ALA A 29 7.51 15.64 -18.82
C ALA A 29 7.04 16.37 -20.08
N VAL A 30 6.38 17.51 -19.88
CA VAL A 30 5.89 18.41 -20.93
C VAL A 30 6.70 19.71 -20.85
N ASP A 31 7.37 20.08 -21.95
CA ASP A 31 8.27 21.25 -21.98
C ASP A 31 7.58 22.58 -21.63
N ALA A 32 6.29 22.72 -21.97
CA ALA A 32 5.51 23.91 -21.66
C ALA A 32 5.03 23.95 -20.19
N ALA A 33 5.14 22.85 -19.45
CA ALA A 33 4.66 22.75 -18.08
C ALA A 33 5.67 23.34 -17.09
N THR A 34 5.17 24.18 -16.18
CA THR A 34 5.94 24.69 -15.06
C THR A 34 5.67 23.89 -13.79
N VAL A 35 4.45 23.38 -13.65
CA VAL A 35 3.98 22.62 -12.48
C VAL A 35 3.12 21.44 -12.96
N TYR A 36 3.17 20.35 -12.22
CA TYR A 36 2.27 19.21 -12.35
C TYR A 36 1.41 19.13 -11.09
N SER A 37 0.13 18.80 -11.28
CA SER A 37 -0.83 18.52 -10.21
C SER A 37 -1.37 17.11 -10.42
N VAL A 38 -1.36 16.30 -9.38
CA VAL A 38 -1.97 14.96 -9.38
C VAL A 38 -3.21 15.02 -8.51
N THR A 39 -4.33 14.57 -9.05
CA THR A 39 -5.61 14.49 -8.36
C THR A 39 -6.10 13.05 -8.24
N ASP A 40 -6.85 12.76 -7.18
CA ASP A 40 -7.52 11.48 -6.97
C ASP A 40 -8.88 11.39 -7.71
N GLU A 41 -9.60 10.27 -7.56
CA GLU A 41 -10.93 10.08 -8.16
C GLU A 41 -12.00 11.07 -7.66
N ARG A 42 -11.76 11.75 -6.55
CA ARG A 42 -12.62 12.81 -5.99
C ARG A 42 -12.17 14.20 -6.44
N ASN A 43 -11.19 14.26 -7.33
CA ASN A 43 -10.57 15.48 -7.83
C ASN A 43 -9.87 16.30 -6.73
N VAL A 44 -9.40 15.62 -5.68
CA VAL A 44 -8.61 16.22 -4.60
C VAL A 44 -7.14 16.18 -4.99
N GLU A 45 -6.47 17.33 -4.92
CA GLU A 45 -5.03 17.43 -5.18
C GLU A 45 -4.25 16.66 -4.10
N VAL A 46 -3.59 15.58 -4.52
CA VAL A 46 -2.74 14.74 -3.65
C VAL A 46 -1.27 15.11 -3.76
N PHE A 47 -0.88 15.71 -4.89
CA PHE A 47 0.49 16.16 -5.12
C PHE A 47 0.53 17.36 -6.05
N ARG A 48 1.48 18.27 -5.78
CA ARG A 48 1.80 19.38 -6.67
C ARG A 48 3.31 19.63 -6.65
N GLY A 49 3.94 19.66 -7.82
CA GLY A 49 5.39 19.79 -7.93
C GLY A 49 5.86 20.13 -9.33
N THR A 50 7.16 20.39 -9.49
CA THR A 50 7.76 20.71 -10.80
C THR A 50 8.40 19.49 -11.45
N THR A 51 8.55 18.39 -10.71
CA THR A 51 9.13 17.14 -11.20
C THR A 51 8.04 16.25 -11.80
N PRO A 52 8.34 15.47 -12.85
CA PRO A 52 7.40 14.56 -13.48
C PRO A 52 7.25 13.23 -12.69
N GLN A 53 7.26 13.35 -11.36
CA GLN A 53 7.21 12.25 -10.42
C GLN A 53 6.45 12.70 -9.17
N ALA A 54 5.54 11.86 -8.68
CA ALA A 54 4.86 12.01 -7.40
C ALA A 54 5.01 10.75 -6.55
N PHE A 55 5.33 10.95 -5.28
CA PHE A 55 5.26 9.88 -4.29
C PHE A 55 3.96 10.02 -3.49
N VAL A 56 3.05 9.04 -3.64
CA VAL A 56 1.78 9.00 -2.93
C VAL A 56 1.85 7.90 -1.87
N SER A 57 1.49 8.23 -0.63
CA SER A 57 1.58 7.30 0.51
C SER A 57 0.35 7.36 1.41
N GLY A 58 0.19 6.35 2.25
CA GLY A 58 -0.96 6.25 3.15
C GLY A 58 -2.25 5.83 2.45
N LEU A 59 -2.13 5.15 1.31
CA LEU A 59 -3.29 4.63 0.58
C LEU A 59 -3.89 3.46 1.35
N PRO A 60 -5.19 3.48 1.70
CA PRO A 60 -5.84 2.34 2.35
C PRO A 60 -6.09 1.20 1.37
N ASP A 61 -6.51 0.04 1.89
CA ASP A 61 -6.95 -1.09 1.06
C ASP A 61 -8.05 -0.68 0.08
N GLY A 62 -7.88 -1.06 -1.18
CA GLY A 62 -8.83 -0.73 -2.23
C GLY A 62 -8.18 -0.28 -3.52
N GLN A 63 -9.01 0.18 -4.44
CA GLN A 63 -8.60 0.74 -5.72
C GLN A 63 -8.60 2.26 -5.62
N HIS A 64 -7.51 2.89 -6.06
CA HIS A 64 -7.30 4.32 -6.12
C HIS A 64 -7.02 4.72 -7.56
N VAL A 65 -7.57 5.85 -8.02
CA VAL A 65 -7.39 6.31 -9.40
C VAL A 65 -6.79 7.71 -9.38
N PHE A 66 -5.67 7.87 -10.08
CA PHE A 66 -4.94 9.12 -10.16
C PHE A 66 -4.95 9.69 -11.56
N THR A 67 -5.11 11.00 -11.64
CA THR A 67 -5.00 11.77 -12.88
C THR A 67 -3.93 12.83 -12.71
N VAL A 68 -3.11 13.05 -13.74
CA VAL A 68 -2.10 14.11 -13.72
C VAL A 68 -2.47 15.20 -14.72
N ALA A 69 -2.31 16.45 -14.29
CA ALA A 69 -2.46 17.64 -15.09
C ALA A 69 -1.16 18.44 -15.08
N ALA A 70 -0.70 18.85 -16.26
CA ALA A 70 0.38 19.79 -16.42
C ALA A 70 -0.18 21.21 -16.49
N MET A 71 0.43 22.12 -15.75
CA MET A 71 0.02 23.51 -15.59
C MET A 71 1.14 24.47 -15.97
N ASP A 72 0.78 25.66 -16.43
CA ASP A 72 1.72 26.76 -16.62
C ASP A 72 2.05 27.48 -15.30
N GLY A 73 2.95 28.48 -15.36
CA GLY A 73 3.34 29.30 -14.21
C GLY A 73 2.22 30.17 -13.64
N GLN A 74 1.09 30.28 -14.34
CA GLN A 74 -0.11 31.01 -13.92
C GLN A 74 -1.16 30.07 -13.30
N GLY A 75 -0.92 28.76 -13.29
CA GLY A 75 -1.81 27.74 -12.75
C GLY A 75 -2.91 27.30 -13.72
N GLN A 76 -2.81 27.65 -15.01
CA GLN A 76 -3.73 27.17 -16.04
C GLN A 76 -3.32 25.77 -16.50
N VAL A 77 -4.29 24.85 -16.55
CA VAL A 77 -4.07 23.49 -17.06
C VAL A 77 -3.80 23.54 -18.56
N LEU A 78 -2.62 23.08 -18.97
CA LEU A 78 -2.19 23.00 -20.36
C LEU A 78 -2.62 21.68 -20.99
N VAL A 79 -2.36 20.56 -20.28
CA VAL A 79 -2.65 19.21 -20.74
C VAL A 79 -2.93 18.31 -19.55
N GLN A 80 -3.80 17.33 -19.73
CA GLN A 80 -4.14 16.33 -18.72
C GLN A 80 -3.91 14.93 -19.31
N SER A 81 -3.53 13.97 -18.47
CA SER A 81 -3.34 12.59 -18.90
C SER A 81 -4.67 11.99 -19.39
N PRO A 82 -4.71 11.42 -20.61
CA PRO A 82 -5.92 10.79 -21.14
C PRO A 82 -6.23 9.46 -20.43
N THR A 83 -5.19 8.74 -19.99
CA THR A 83 -5.29 7.49 -19.25
C THR A 83 -4.99 7.74 -17.78
N PRO A 84 -5.91 7.44 -16.85
CA PRO A 84 -5.64 7.57 -15.43
C PRO A 84 -4.80 6.40 -14.92
N ALA A 85 -3.95 6.63 -13.92
CA ALA A 85 -3.21 5.57 -13.25
C ALA A 85 -4.08 4.91 -12.17
N VAL A 86 -4.23 3.59 -12.25
CA VAL A 86 -5.04 2.79 -11.33
C VAL A 86 -4.12 2.02 -10.38
N VAL A 87 -4.31 2.20 -9.09
CA VAL A 87 -3.48 1.62 -8.03
C VAL A 87 -4.35 0.76 -7.14
N THR A 88 -4.08 -0.54 -7.08
CA THR A 88 -4.79 -1.47 -6.20
C THR A 88 -3.92 -1.83 -5.00
N VAL A 89 -4.34 -1.39 -3.82
CA VAL A 89 -3.64 -1.61 -2.56
C VAL A 89 -4.26 -2.78 -1.80
N LYS A 90 -3.40 -3.70 -1.35
CA LYS A 90 -3.77 -4.85 -0.52
C LYS A 90 -2.77 -5.03 0.61
N HIS A 91 -3.09 -4.52 1.79
CA HIS A 91 -2.32 -4.73 3.00
C HIS A 91 -2.43 -6.18 3.47
N TRP A 92 -1.40 -6.62 4.18
CA TRP A 92 -1.41 -7.93 4.82
C TRP A 92 -2.57 -8.04 5.81
N SER A 93 -3.32 -9.15 5.70
CA SER A 93 -4.44 -9.41 6.58
C SER A 93 -3.99 -9.47 8.04
N LEU A 94 -4.47 -8.51 8.84
CA LEU A 94 -4.33 -8.53 10.29
C LEU A 94 -4.90 -9.82 10.91
N GLY A 95 -5.88 -10.45 10.25
CA GLY A 95 -6.46 -11.72 10.67
C GLY A 95 -5.48 -12.90 10.58
N MET A 96 -4.58 -12.91 9.60
CA MET A 96 -3.54 -13.95 9.51
C MET A 96 -2.54 -13.83 10.68
N ALA A 97 -2.13 -12.60 11.02
CA ALA A 97 -1.26 -12.36 12.16
C ALA A 97 -1.93 -12.78 13.49
N LEU A 98 -3.21 -12.45 13.67
CA LEU A 98 -3.98 -12.87 14.84
C LEU A 98 -4.11 -14.41 14.91
N SER A 99 -4.29 -15.07 13.76
CA SER A 99 -4.39 -16.53 13.69
C SER A 99 -3.09 -17.22 14.10
N LEU A 100 -1.94 -16.69 13.70
CA LEU A 100 -0.63 -17.19 14.13
C LEU A 100 -0.43 -16.99 15.64
N PHE A 101 -0.87 -15.86 16.18
CA PHE A 101 -0.82 -15.61 17.63
C PHE A 101 -1.69 -16.60 18.41
N VAL A 102 -2.92 -16.85 17.95
CA VAL A 102 -3.84 -17.83 18.55
C VAL A 102 -3.26 -19.24 18.46
N CYS A 103 -2.70 -19.62 17.30
CA CYS A 103 -2.06 -20.91 17.11
C CYS A 103 -0.90 -21.09 18.11
N GLY A 104 -0.01 -20.11 18.22
CA GLY A 104 1.07 -20.11 19.20
C GLY A 104 0.58 -20.20 20.65
N PHE A 105 -0.49 -19.48 20.98
CA PHE A 105 -1.11 -19.52 22.31
C PHE A 105 -1.69 -20.89 22.65
N VAL A 106 -2.35 -21.57 21.69
CA VAL A 106 -2.88 -22.93 21.89
C VAL A 106 -1.75 -23.93 22.13
N VAL A 107 -0.67 -23.86 21.35
CA VAL A 107 0.50 -24.73 21.55
C VAL A 107 1.14 -24.50 22.91
N LEU A 108 1.27 -23.22 23.32
CA LEU A 108 1.78 -22.86 24.65
C LEU A 108 0.93 -23.48 25.76
N LEU A 109 -0.40 -23.36 25.68
CA LEU A 109 -1.31 -23.94 26.66
C LEU A 109 -1.20 -25.47 26.71
N ALA A 110 -1.04 -26.13 25.57
CA ALA A 110 -0.87 -27.58 25.51
C ALA A 110 0.42 -28.03 26.23
N VAL A 111 1.54 -27.34 25.99
CA VAL A 111 2.82 -27.63 26.66
C VAL A 111 2.71 -27.41 28.17
N VAL A 112 2.13 -26.29 28.61
CA VAL A 112 1.92 -26.01 30.04
C VAL A 112 1.00 -27.07 30.67
N GLY A 113 -0.07 -27.46 29.98
CA GLY A 113 -0.97 -28.51 30.42
C GLY A 113 -0.26 -29.85 30.65
N VAL A 114 0.61 -30.26 29.73
CA VAL A 114 1.43 -31.47 29.87
C VAL A 114 2.36 -31.38 31.08
N LEU A 115 3.02 -30.24 31.29
CA LEU A 115 3.89 -30.03 32.45
C LEU A 115 3.12 -30.09 33.78
N VAL A 116 1.94 -29.47 33.86
CA VAL A 116 1.10 -29.48 35.07
C VAL A 116 0.56 -30.89 35.35
N LEU A 117 0.09 -31.60 34.32
CA LEU A 117 -0.38 -32.98 34.47
C LEU A 117 0.75 -33.92 34.89
N GLY A 118 1.93 -33.78 34.28
CA GLY A 118 3.12 -34.56 34.62
C GLY A 118 3.55 -34.37 36.07
N THR A 119 3.62 -33.12 36.54
CA THR A 119 4.02 -32.80 37.92
C THR A 119 3.02 -33.28 38.97
N ARG A 120 1.70 -33.22 38.68
CA ARG A 120 0.67 -33.73 39.60
C ARG A 120 0.71 -35.25 39.72
N ASN A 121 0.91 -35.96 38.61
CA ASN A 121 0.97 -37.42 38.61
C ASN A 121 2.26 -37.97 39.24
N ALA A 122 3.34 -37.19 39.26
CA ALA A 122 4.55 -37.54 39.98
C ALA A 122 4.37 -37.48 41.51
N ARG A 123 3.59 -36.51 42.02
CA ARG A 123 3.30 -36.37 43.47
C ARG A 123 2.35 -37.44 44.00
N SER A 124 1.29 -37.78 43.26
CA SER A 124 0.34 -38.81 43.71
C SER A 124 0.96 -40.19 43.85
N ARG A 125 2.09 -40.45 43.16
CA ARG A 125 2.79 -41.74 43.25
C ARG A 125 3.76 -41.83 44.42
N SER A 126 4.28 -40.71 44.94
CA SER A 126 5.13 -40.75 46.16
C SER A 126 4.30 -41.02 47.42
N ASP A 127 3.11 -40.42 47.51
CA ASP A 127 2.21 -40.62 48.66
C ASP A 127 1.64 -42.05 48.74
N ALA A 128 1.67 -42.81 47.64
CA ALA A 128 1.18 -44.19 47.58
C ALA A 128 2.27 -45.25 47.87
N SER A 129 3.53 -44.82 48.07
CA SER A 129 4.68 -45.72 48.32
C SER A 129 5.25 -45.61 49.74
N GLU A 130 4.57 -44.89 50.64
CA GLU A 130 4.92 -44.77 52.07
C GLU A 130 4.02 -45.64 52.96
#